data_AF-A0A1B6G6Y6-F1
#
_entry.id   AF-A0A1B6G6Y6-F1
#
_cell.length_a   1.000
_cell.length_b   1.000
_cell.length_c   1.000
_cell.angle_alpha   90.00
_cell.angle_beta   90.00
_cell.angle_gamma   90.00
#
_symmetry.space_group_name_H-M   'P 1'
#
loop_
_entity.id
_entity.type
_entity.pdbx_description
1 polymer ?
#
loop_
_entity_poly.entity_id
_entity_poly.type
_entity_poly.pdbx_seq_one_letter_code
_entity_poly.pdbx_strand_id
1 'polypeptide(L)'
;MSSGSLSDIVTNLNTVAMILGSRCHNLGNLTESVDKIFQKEGSLIVSKSVEDLIFNGYSDALLQNADLQKYIPDFPEYDRFGWYYQRNMSATFDGVITMYTGEKDIERLGILTSWNYETSTGCYPGECGQVKSTIGNVLPLSTFKQLQFTLFNTDICGVYTLDYEKLVELNNIPGVQYQATESMFSNKETCYCPHQTCPASGVRDISACKRAP
;
A
#
# COMPACT_ATOMS: atom_id res chain seq x y z
N MET A 1 3.38 -8.44 -24.15
CA MET A 1 4.33 -7.32 -24.34
C MET A 1 5.15 -7.16 -23.06
N SER A 2 6.01 -8.13 -22.76
CA SER A 2 6.88 -8.11 -21.58
C SER A 2 8.30 -8.42 -22.05
N SER A 3 9.30 -7.84 -21.39
CA SER A 3 10.72 -8.10 -21.72
C SER A 3 11.17 -9.52 -21.37
N GLY A 4 10.37 -10.24 -20.57
CA GLY A 4 10.71 -11.55 -20.02
C GLY A 4 9.48 -12.40 -19.68
N SER A 5 9.71 -13.54 -19.03
CA SER A 5 8.70 -14.53 -18.68
C SER A 5 8.36 -14.54 -17.18
N LEU A 6 7.24 -15.14 -16.80
CA LEU A 6 6.86 -15.34 -15.40
C LEU A 6 7.82 -16.29 -14.65
N SER A 7 8.51 -17.17 -15.39
CA SER A 7 9.54 -18.06 -14.85
C SER A 7 10.90 -17.40 -14.63
N ASP A 8 11.09 -16.15 -15.06
CA ASP A 8 12.36 -15.44 -14.85
C ASP A 8 12.63 -15.30 -13.34
N ILE A 9 13.89 -15.49 -12.94
CA ILE A 9 14.29 -15.47 -11.54
C ILE A 9 14.75 -14.06 -11.15
N VAL A 10 14.19 -13.55 -10.06
CA VAL A 10 14.59 -12.28 -9.45
C VAL A 10 15.06 -12.54 -8.03
N THR A 11 16.20 -11.95 -7.68
CA THR A 11 16.73 -11.94 -6.31
C THR A 11 16.35 -10.64 -5.63
N ASN A 12 15.68 -10.72 -4.48
CA ASN A 12 15.30 -9.56 -3.67
C ASN A 12 15.60 -9.81 -2.19
N LEU A 13 15.46 -8.78 -1.37
CA LEU A 13 15.40 -8.92 0.08
C LEU A 13 14.27 -9.89 0.47
N ASN A 14 14.53 -10.67 1.51
CA ASN A 14 13.51 -11.52 2.10
C ASN A 14 12.56 -10.67 2.94
N THR A 15 11.46 -10.24 2.33
CA THR A 15 10.45 -9.43 3.02
C THR A 15 9.84 -10.14 4.23
N VAL A 16 9.71 -11.48 4.22
CA VAL A 16 9.26 -12.25 5.40
C VAL A 16 10.24 -12.05 6.56
N ALA A 17 11.53 -12.22 6.31
CA ALA A 17 12.56 -12.02 7.32
C ALA A 17 12.57 -10.57 7.83
N MET A 18 12.38 -9.58 6.95
CA MET A 18 12.31 -8.16 7.33
C MET A 18 11.09 -7.85 8.21
N ILE A 19 9.90 -8.32 7.82
CA ILE A 19 8.67 -8.12 8.59
C ILE A 19 8.80 -8.75 9.97
N LEU A 20 9.17 -10.03 10.03
CA LEU A 20 9.30 -10.73 11.31
C LEU A 20 10.42 -10.12 12.16
N GLY A 21 11.57 -9.78 11.56
CA GLY A 21 12.67 -9.13 12.25
C GLY A 21 12.29 -7.79 12.88
N SER A 22 11.47 -6.97 12.19
CA SER A 22 10.98 -5.69 12.74
C SER A 22 10.11 -5.85 14.00
N ARG A 23 9.59 -7.05 14.25
CA ARG A 23 8.74 -7.37 15.41
C ARG A 23 9.52 -7.99 16.56
N CYS A 24 10.80 -8.26 16.37
CA CYS A 24 11.65 -8.90 17.37
C CYS A 24 12.20 -7.94 18.45
N HIS A 25 12.01 -6.62 18.30
CA HIS A 25 12.65 -5.61 19.16
C HIS A 25 12.31 -5.73 20.66
N ASN A 26 11.17 -6.31 21.03
CA ASN A 26 10.67 -6.35 22.43
C ASN A 26 10.38 -7.79 22.95
N LEU A 27 11.06 -8.81 22.44
CA LEU A 27 10.80 -10.22 22.80
C LEU A 27 11.34 -10.66 24.17
N GLY A 28 12.13 -9.82 24.85
CA GLY A 28 12.70 -10.14 26.17
C GLY A 28 13.49 -11.45 26.15
N ASN A 29 13.11 -12.40 27.00
CA ASN A 29 13.83 -13.69 27.13
C ASN A 29 13.73 -14.60 25.90
N LEU A 30 12.79 -14.32 24.97
CA LEU A 30 12.62 -15.12 23.75
C LEU A 30 13.58 -14.72 22.61
N THR A 31 14.25 -13.56 22.73
CA THR A 31 15.13 -13.03 21.68
C THR A 31 16.19 -14.04 21.23
N GLU A 32 16.85 -14.74 22.17
CA GLU A 32 17.90 -15.71 21.82
C GLU A 32 17.34 -16.94 21.08
N SER A 33 16.14 -17.39 21.45
CA SER A 33 15.49 -18.53 20.78
C SER A 33 15.07 -18.17 19.35
N VAL A 34 14.49 -16.98 19.16
CA VAL A 34 14.12 -16.48 17.84
C VAL A 34 15.35 -16.25 16.96
N ASP A 35 16.41 -15.66 17.50
CA ASP A 35 17.66 -15.43 16.75
C ASP A 35 18.27 -16.75 16.25
N LYS A 36 18.29 -17.81 17.08
CA LYS A 36 18.75 -19.14 16.66
C LYS A 36 17.92 -19.71 15.51
N ILE A 37 16.61 -19.49 15.50
CA ILE A 37 15.74 -19.91 14.39
C ILE A 37 16.08 -19.11 13.13
N PHE A 38 16.19 -17.79 13.22
CA PHE A 38 16.57 -16.94 12.10
C PHE A 38 17.94 -17.30 11.51
N GLN A 39 18.93 -17.61 12.33
CA GLN A 39 20.25 -18.05 11.87
C GLN A 39 20.23 -19.42 11.17
N LYS A 40 19.34 -20.31 11.60
CA LYS A 40 19.24 -21.67 11.08
C LYS A 40 18.38 -21.75 9.80
N GLU A 41 17.27 -21.03 9.76
CA GLU A 41 16.22 -21.18 8.75
C GLU A 41 16.02 -19.93 7.89
N GLY A 42 16.49 -18.78 8.36
CA GLY A 42 16.33 -17.49 7.69
C GLY A 42 17.38 -17.24 6.61
N SER A 43 17.00 -16.39 5.66
CA SER A 43 17.92 -15.78 4.70
C SER A 43 17.51 -14.32 4.51
N LEU A 44 18.49 -13.42 4.38
CA LEU A 44 18.23 -12.00 4.11
C LEU A 44 17.84 -11.73 2.65
N ILE A 45 18.14 -12.68 1.76
CA ILE A 45 17.83 -12.61 0.33
C ILE A 45 17.09 -13.87 -0.13
N VAL A 46 16.21 -13.72 -1.10
CA VAL A 46 15.51 -14.83 -1.74
C VAL A 46 15.58 -14.67 -3.25
N SER A 47 15.74 -15.79 -3.95
CA SER A 47 15.63 -15.85 -5.41
C SER A 47 14.40 -16.68 -5.76
N LYS A 48 13.43 -16.05 -6.44
CA LYS A 48 12.14 -16.67 -6.78
C LYS A 48 11.73 -16.25 -8.18
N SER A 49 10.80 -17.00 -8.77
CA SER A 49 10.21 -16.64 -10.06
C SER A 49 9.42 -15.33 -9.94
N VAL A 50 9.32 -14.57 -11.03
CA VAL A 50 8.44 -13.39 -11.11
C VAL A 50 6.99 -13.77 -10.73
N GLU A 51 6.52 -14.93 -11.15
CA GLU A 51 5.19 -15.45 -10.81
C GLU A 51 4.98 -15.58 -9.31
N ASP A 52 5.93 -16.18 -8.60
CA ASP A 52 5.84 -16.41 -7.16
C ASP A 52 6.00 -15.12 -6.37
N LEU A 53 6.89 -14.22 -6.80
CA LEU A 53 7.07 -12.93 -6.13
C LEU A 53 5.83 -12.04 -6.23
N ILE A 54 5.14 -12.07 -7.36
CA ILE A 54 4.03 -11.15 -7.63
C ILE A 54 2.68 -11.78 -7.26
N PHE A 55 2.40 -13.03 -7.67
CA PHE A 55 1.04 -13.59 -7.67
C PHE A 55 0.88 -14.86 -6.84
N ASN A 56 1.64 -15.92 -7.15
CA ASN A 56 1.41 -17.25 -6.55
C ASN A 56 1.84 -17.29 -5.08
N GLY A 57 2.76 -16.42 -4.69
CA GLY A 57 3.39 -16.41 -3.40
C GLY A 57 4.37 -17.57 -3.22
N TYR A 58 5.50 -17.30 -2.58
CA TYR A 58 6.44 -18.34 -2.15
C TYR A 58 6.26 -18.66 -0.67
N SER A 59 6.49 -19.93 -0.32
CA SER A 59 6.63 -20.35 1.08
C SER A 59 8.02 -19.97 1.59
N ASP A 60 8.08 -19.45 2.81
CA ASP A 60 9.31 -19.13 3.52
C ASP A 60 9.38 -19.97 4.81
N ALA A 61 10.58 -20.45 5.17
CA ALA A 61 10.76 -21.28 6.36
C ALA A 61 10.38 -20.55 7.65
N LEU A 62 10.69 -19.25 7.74
CA LEU A 62 10.35 -18.43 8.91
C LEU A 62 8.83 -18.24 9.02
N LEU A 63 8.13 -18.11 7.89
CA LEU A 63 6.67 -17.97 7.87
C LEU A 63 5.96 -19.25 8.32
N GLN A 64 6.56 -20.41 8.04
CA GLN A 64 6.01 -21.73 8.38
C GLN A 64 6.46 -22.24 9.76
N ASN A 65 7.29 -21.49 10.48
CA ASN A 65 7.85 -21.91 11.76
C ASN A 65 6.85 -21.67 12.92
N ALA A 66 6.34 -22.76 13.51
CA ALA A 66 5.35 -22.70 14.58
C ALA A 66 5.85 -22.04 15.87
N ASP A 67 7.15 -22.14 16.17
CA ASP A 67 7.74 -21.45 17.31
C ASP A 67 7.76 -19.94 17.09
N LEU A 68 8.12 -19.47 15.89
CA LEU A 68 8.04 -18.05 15.54
C LEU A 68 6.60 -17.54 15.59
N GLN A 69 5.63 -18.31 15.08
CA GLN A 69 4.22 -17.96 15.16
C GLN A 69 3.73 -17.82 16.61
N LYS A 70 4.30 -18.60 17.54
CA LYS A 70 3.99 -18.53 18.97
C LYS A 70 4.71 -17.38 19.68
N TYR A 71 5.94 -17.09 19.31
CA TYR A 71 6.81 -16.15 20.04
C TYR A 71 6.71 -14.71 19.53
N ILE A 72 6.47 -14.49 18.25
CA ILE A 72 6.43 -13.16 17.65
C ILE A 72 5.00 -12.59 17.71
N PRO A 73 4.78 -11.41 18.30
CA PRO A 73 3.47 -10.76 18.32
C PRO A 73 3.01 -10.35 16.92
N ASP A 74 1.69 -10.31 16.73
CA ASP A 74 1.02 -9.92 15.49
C ASP A 74 1.45 -10.72 14.24
N PHE A 75 1.99 -11.95 14.42
CA PHE A 75 2.53 -12.79 13.34
C PHE A 75 1.62 -12.82 12.10
N PRO A 76 2.17 -12.69 10.86
CA PRO A 76 1.33 -12.56 9.67
C PRO A 76 0.38 -13.75 9.49
N GLU A 77 -0.88 -13.47 9.14
CA GLU A 77 -1.91 -14.50 8.92
C GLU A 77 -1.86 -15.13 7.52
N TYR A 78 -0.76 -14.94 6.79
CA TYR A 78 -0.55 -15.47 5.45
C TYR A 78 0.36 -16.70 5.49
N ASP A 79 0.07 -17.69 4.65
CA ASP A 79 0.89 -18.90 4.46
C ASP A 79 2.05 -18.69 3.49
N ARG A 80 1.95 -17.66 2.64
CA ARG A 80 2.94 -17.33 1.61
C ARG A 80 3.15 -15.83 1.52
N PHE A 81 4.32 -15.45 1.00
CA PHE A 81 4.58 -14.07 0.62
C PHE A 81 4.53 -13.89 -0.89
N GLY A 82 3.79 -12.89 -1.34
CA GLY A 82 3.84 -12.32 -2.69
C GLY A 82 3.18 -10.94 -2.69
N TRP A 83 3.65 -10.02 -3.54
CA TRP A 83 3.23 -8.61 -3.51
C TRP A 83 1.73 -8.41 -3.77
N TYR A 84 1.14 -9.27 -4.59
CA TYR A 84 -0.30 -9.31 -4.88
C TYR A 84 -0.89 -10.69 -4.61
N TYR A 85 -0.31 -11.41 -3.63
CA TYR A 85 -0.79 -12.73 -3.23
C TYR A 85 -2.28 -12.67 -2.86
N GLN A 86 -3.07 -13.60 -3.42
CA GLN A 86 -4.54 -13.68 -3.28
C GLN A 86 -5.33 -12.44 -3.77
N ARG A 87 -4.70 -11.46 -4.44
CA ARG A 87 -5.43 -10.30 -4.99
C ARG A 87 -6.20 -10.64 -6.27
N ASN A 88 -5.68 -11.56 -7.07
CA ASN A 88 -6.31 -11.93 -8.33
C ASN A 88 -7.69 -12.56 -8.10
N MET A 89 -8.71 -12.06 -8.79
CA MET A 89 -10.13 -12.44 -8.62
C MET A 89 -10.68 -12.20 -7.20
N SER A 90 -10.00 -11.40 -6.38
CA SER A 90 -10.55 -11.02 -5.08
C SER A 90 -11.61 -9.94 -5.24
N ALA A 91 -12.80 -10.20 -4.72
CA ALA A 91 -13.88 -9.21 -4.66
C ALA A 91 -13.71 -8.22 -3.50
N THR A 92 -12.81 -8.50 -2.56
CA THR A 92 -12.76 -7.81 -1.25
C THR A 92 -11.39 -7.23 -0.91
N PHE A 93 -10.35 -7.46 -1.72
CA PHE A 93 -8.99 -7.03 -1.39
C PHE A 93 -8.88 -5.51 -1.20
N ASP A 94 -9.48 -4.72 -2.08
CA ASP A 94 -9.48 -3.26 -1.98
C ASP A 94 -10.48 -2.73 -0.92
N GLY A 95 -11.23 -3.63 -0.27
CA GLY A 95 -12.24 -3.29 0.72
C GLY A 95 -13.57 -2.84 0.11
N VAL A 96 -14.50 -2.43 0.99
CA VAL A 96 -15.82 -1.92 0.60
C VAL A 96 -15.76 -0.42 0.46
N ILE A 97 -15.98 0.07 -0.76
CA ILE A 97 -15.94 1.49 -1.08
C ILE A 97 -17.37 1.98 -1.26
N THR A 98 -17.76 3.01 -0.51
CA THR A 98 -19.03 3.71 -0.71
C THR A 98 -18.76 5.12 -1.21
N MET A 99 -19.50 5.55 -2.22
CA MET A 99 -19.34 6.84 -2.88
C MET A 99 -20.69 7.42 -3.31
N TYR A 100 -20.74 8.73 -3.52
CA TYR A 100 -21.92 9.37 -4.07
C TYR A 100 -22.14 8.96 -5.53
N THR A 101 -23.39 8.66 -5.87
CA THR A 101 -23.83 8.28 -7.22
C THR A 101 -23.97 9.46 -8.18
N GLY A 102 -23.91 10.70 -7.66
CA GLY A 102 -24.18 11.91 -8.44
C GLY A 102 -25.67 12.21 -8.67
N GLU A 103 -26.59 11.37 -8.23
CA GLU A 103 -28.04 11.51 -8.48
C GLU A 103 -28.60 12.85 -7.99
N LYS A 104 -28.20 13.28 -6.78
CA LYS A 104 -28.66 14.55 -6.18
C LYS A 104 -27.82 15.75 -6.59
N ASP A 105 -26.54 15.52 -6.89
CA ASP A 105 -25.55 16.54 -7.20
C ASP A 105 -24.43 15.89 -8.01
N ILE A 106 -24.37 16.21 -9.30
CA ILE A 106 -23.40 15.62 -10.23
C ILE A 106 -21.96 16.00 -9.87
N GLU A 107 -21.74 17.09 -9.14
CA GLU A 107 -20.41 17.50 -8.67
C GLU A 107 -19.92 16.68 -7.48
N ARG A 108 -20.76 15.80 -6.92
CA ARG A 108 -20.34 14.81 -5.91
C ARG A 108 -20.05 13.43 -6.52
N LEU A 109 -20.31 13.22 -7.80
CA LEU A 109 -20.17 11.92 -8.45
C LEU A 109 -18.80 11.29 -8.16
N GLY A 110 -18.80 10.07 -7.61
CA GLY A 110 -17.58 9.30 -7.32
C GLY A 110 -16.79 9.77 -6.10
N ILE A 111 -17.23 10.82 -5.39
CA ILE A 111 -16.63 11.23 -4.13
C ILE A 111 -16.99 10.20 -3.05
N LEU A 112 -15.96 9.73 -2.34
CA LEU A 112 -16.06 8.72 -1.29
C LEU A 112 -16.84 9.26 -0.09
N THR A 113 -17.67 8.38 0.47
CA THR A 113 -18.32 8.60 1.76
C THR A 113 -17.66 7.76 2.85
N SER A 114 -17.20 6.56 2.51
CA SER A 114 -16.52 5.66 3.46
C SER A 114 -15.72 4.58 2.75
N TRP A 115 -14.72 4.06 3.45
CA TRP A 115 -13.95 2.88 3.07
C TRP A 115 -13.99 1.90 4.24
N ASN A 116 -14.41 0.67 3.97
CA ASN A 116 -14.70 -0.34 5.00
C ASN A 116 -15.64 0.20 6.09
N TYR A 117 -16.68 0.93 5.66
CA TYR A 117 -17.71 1.55 6.52
C TYR A 117 -17.22 2.67 7.44
N GLU A 118 -15.96 3.07 7.32
CA GLU A 118 -15.35 4.13 8.12
C GLU A 118 -15.07 5.38 7.28
N THR A 119 -15.16 6.56 7.90
CA THR A 119 -14.80 7.84 7.28
C THR A 119 -13.32 8.19 7.48
N SER A 120 -12.60 7.37 8.25
CA SER A 120 -11.16 7.49 8.47
C SER A 120 -10.49 6.13 8.35
N THR A 121 -9.27 6.12 7.82
CA THR A 121 -8.47 4.91 7.64
C THR A 121 -7.88 4.39 8.95
N GLY A 122 -7.85 5.21 10.02
CA GLY A 122 -7.20 4.89 11.28
C GLY A 122 -5.66 4.78 11.21
N CYS A 123 -5.07 4.90 10.02
CA CYS A 123 -3.63 4.74 9.79
C CYS A 123 -2.83 6.02 10.04
N TYR A 124 -3.48 7.18 9.84
CA TYR A 124 -2.85 8.49 9.94
C TYR A 124 -3.73 9.44 10.77
N PRO A 125 -3.16 10.33 11.61
CA PRO A 125 -3.92 11.32 12.34
C PRO A 125 -4.52 12.41 11.46
N GLY A 126 -5.64 12.99 11.91
CA GLY A 126 -6.24 14.19 11.32
C GLY A 126 -6.64 14.03 9.85
N GLU A 127 -6.35 15.07 9.06
CA GLU A 127 -6.70 15.15 7.64
C GLU A 127 -6.04 14.08 6.75
N CYS A 128 -4.88 13.56 7.16
CA CYS A 128 -4.13 12.54 6.43
C CYS A 128 -4.83 11.17 6.43
N GLY A 129 -5.59 10.89 7.49
CA GLY A 129 -6.32 9.63 7.65
C GLY A 129 -7.76 9.70 7.19
N GLN A 130 -8.22 10.80 6.60
CA GLN A 130 -9.61 10.90 6.13
C GLN A 130 -9.82 10.13 4.84
N VAL A 131 -10.93 9.41 4.76
CA VAL A 131 -11.43 8.84 3.51
C VAL A 131 -12.15 9.95 2.76
N LYS A 132 -11.52 10.48 1.70
CA LYS A 132 -12.03 11.63 0.97
C LYS A 132 -11.64 11.59 -0.50
N SER A 133 -12.19 12.51 -1.28
CA SER A 133 -12.01 12.59 -2.73
C SER A 133 -12.53 11.34 -3.44
N THR A 134 -11.93 10.93 -4.56
CA THR A 134 -12.34 9.81 -5.42
C THR A 134 -11.20 8.81 -5.60
N ILE A 135 -11.52 7.60 -6.05
CA ILE A 135 -10.55 6.57 -6.46
C ILE A 135 -10.10 6.68 -7.93
N GLY A 136 -10.58 7.68 -8.67
CA GLY A 136 -10.07 7.99 -10.02
C GLY A 136 -10.91 7.49 -11.18
N ASN A 137 -11.70 6.42 -10.99
CA ASN A 137 -12.50 5.82 -12.07
C ASN A 137 -13.78 6.61 -12.38
N VAL A 138 -14.32 7.30 -11.39
CA VAL A 138 -15.56 8.07 -11.46
C VAL A 138 -15.30 9.41 -10.78
N LEU A 139 -15.51 10.51 -11.50
CA LEU A 139 -15.04 11.84 -11.10
C LEU A 139 -16.18 12.88 -11.21
N PRO A 140 -16.18 13.93 -10.38
CA PRO A 140 -16.98 15.12 -10.61
C PRO A 140 -16.72 15.72 -11.99
N LEU A 141 -17.76 16.24 -12.65
CA LEU A 141 -17.62 16.82 -13.99
C LEU A 141 -16.69 18.04 -14.01
N SER A 142 -16.62 18.80 -12.92
CA SER A 142 -15.72 19.96 -12.81
C SER A 142 -14.25 19.61 -12.55
N THR A 143 -13.87 18.33 -12.45
CA THR A 143 -12.49 17.92 -12.12
C THR A 143 -11.45 18.58 -13.03
N PHE A 144 -11.71 18.66 -14.33
CA PHE A 144 -10.79 19.26 -15.32
C PHE A 144 -10.50 20.75 -15.10
N LYS A 145 -11.29 21.45 -14.28
CA LYS A 145 -11.09 22.87 -13.95
C LYS A 145 -10.16 23.07 -12.75
N GLN A 146 -9.85 22.00 -12.02
CA GLN A 146 -9.08 22.07 -10.81
C GLN A 146 -7.58 22.16 -11.12
N LEU A 147 -6.86 23.01 -10.38
CA LEU A 147 -5.40 23.09 -10.44
C LEU A 147 -4.73 21.88 -9.78
N GLN A 148 -5.46 21.20 -8.88
CA GLN A 148 -4.99 20.03 -8.16
C GLN A 148 -6.05 18.95 -8.18
N PHE A 149 -5.62 17.71 -8.30
CA PHE A 149 -6.49 16.55 -8.33
C PHE A 149 -6.03 15.52 -7.30
N THR A 150 -6.85 15.35 -6.25
CA THR A 150 -6.56 14.44 -5.14
C THR A 150 -7.26 13.10 -5.36
N LEU A 151 -6.55 12.01 -5.12
CA LEU A 151 -7.03 10.63 -5.26
C LEU A 151 -6.86 9.88 -3.94
N PHE A 152 -7.88 9.13 -3.54
CA PHE A 152 -7.78 8.13 -2.48
C PHE A 152 -7.26 6.82 -3.06
N ASN A 153 -6.27 6.22 -2.39
CA ASN A 153 -5.70 4.96 -2.81
C ASN A 153 -5.66 4.00 -1.63
N THR A 154 -6.35 2.88 -1.79
CA THR A 154 -6.52 1.81 -0.79
C THR A 154 -5.21 1.08 -0.48
N ASP A 155 -4.25 1.08 -1.40
CA ASP A 155 -2.94 0.46 -1.20
C ASP A 155 -2.00 1.31 -0.32
N ILE A 156 -2.19 2.63 -0.26
CA ILE A 156 -1.45 3.53 0.65
C ILE A 156 -2.32 4.08 1.79
N CYS A 157 -3.59 3.69 1.84
CA CYS A 157 -4.54 3.95 2.92
C CYS A 157 -4.68 5.44 3.25
N GLY A 158 -4.72 6.25 2.20
CA GLY A 158 -4.78 7.69 2.28
C GLY A 158 -4.87 8.32 0.89
N VAL A 159 -4.59 9.62 0.83
CA VAL A 159 -4.69 10.38 -0.42
C VAL A 159 -3.32 10.79 -0.96
N TYR A 160 -3.25 11.00 -2.27
CA TYR A 160 -2.18 11.72 -2.94
C TYR A 160 -2.76 12.76 -3.89
N THR A 161 -2.02 13.84 -4.12
CA THR A 161 -2.46 14.96 -4.95
C THR A 161 -1.55 15.11 -6.15
N LEU A 162 -2.15 15.23 -7.33
CA LEU A 162 -1.52 15.54 -8.59
C LEU A 162 -1.75 17.02 -8.92
N ASP A 163 -0.77 17.67 -9.53
CA ASP A 163 -0.87 19.06 -9.97
C ASP A 163 -1.21 19.11 -11.46
N TYR A 164 -1.96 20.13 -11.87
CA TYR A 164 -2.18 20.45 -13.27
C TYR A 164 -0.85 20.65 -14.00
N GLU A 165 -0.68 19.97 -15.12
CA GLU A 165 0.47 20.16 -16.00
C GLU A 165 0.09 21.02 -17.21
N LYS A 166 -0.84 20.53 -18.03
CA LYS A 166 -1.21 21.16 -19.31
C LYS A 166 -2.53 20.64 -19.87
N LEU A 167 -3.08 21.38 -20.84
CA LEU A 167 -4.12 20.88 -21.72
C LEU A 167 -3.52 19.90 -22.73
N VAL A 168 -4.27 18.86 -23.05
CA VAL A 168 -3.91 17.84 -24.03
C VAL A 168 -5.08 17.55 -24.95
N GLU A 169 -4.80 16.99 -26.12
CA GLU A 169 -5.81 16.48 -27.03
C GLU A 169 -5.42 15.05 -27.42
N LEU A 170 -6.32 14.10 -27.20
CA LEU A 170 -6.12 12.70 -27.55
C LEU A 170 -7.30 12.23 -28.39
N ASN A 171 -7.04 11.77 -29.61
CA ASN A 171 -8.09 11.35 -30.55
C ASN A 171 -9.17 12.42 -30.80
N ASN A 172 -8.76 13.69 -30.91
CA ASN A 172 -9.65 14.86 -31.03
C ASN A 172 -10.56 15.10 -29.80
N ILE A 173 -10.22 14.52 -28.65
CA ILE A 173 -10.91 14.76 -27.37
C ILE A 173 -10.01 15.66 -26.52
N PRO A 174 -10.44 16.89 -26.19
CA PRO A 174 -9.68 17.76 -25.30
C PRO A 174 -9.70 17.20 -23.88
N GLY A 175 -8.57 17.31 -23.20
CA GLY A 175 -8.38 16.82 -21.85
C GLY A 175 -7.37 17.66 -21.07
N VAL A 176 -7.20 17.28 -19.80
CA VAL A 176 -6.24 17.90 -18.89
C VAL A 176 -5.29 16.82 -18.42
N GLN A 177 -4.00 17.10 -18.48
CA GLN A 177 -2.96 16.25 -17.93
C GLN A 177 -2.61 16.74 -16.52
N TYR A 178 -2.73 15.83 -15.56
CA TYR A 178 -2.27 15.98 -14.19
C TYR A 178 -1.00 15.17 -13.99
N GLN A 179 -0.05 15.69 -13.22
CA GLN A 179 1.24 15.04 -12.98
C GLN A 179 1.57 14.97 -11.49
N ALA A 180 2.37 13.96 -11.14
CA ALA A 180 3.01 13.93 -9.84
C ALA A 180 4.16 14.94 -9.80
N THR A 181 4.21 15.74 -8.75
CA THR A 181 5.32 16.69 -8.50
C THR A 181 6.03 16.31 -7.21
N GLU A 182 7.15 16.97 -6.93
CA GLU A 182 7.90 16.80 -5.67
C GLU A 182 7.05 17.05 -4.42
N SER A 183 5.91 17.75 -4.56
CA SER A 183 5.00 18.03 -3.46
C SER A 183 4.22 16.79 -2.98
N MET A 184 3.94 15.82 -3.86
CA MET A 184 3.01 14.71 -3.60
C MET A 184 3.36 13.88 -2.36
N PHE A 185 4.65 13.58 -2.19
CA PHE A 185 5.19 12.84 -1.04
C PHE A 185 6.23 13.68 -0.29
N SER A 186 6.02 14.99 -0.28
CA SER A 186 6.88 15.89 0.50
C SER A 186 6.59 15.77 2.00
N ASN A 187 7.56 16.16 2.82
CA ASN A 187 7.41 16.17 4.28
C ASN A 187 6.65 17.41 4.81
N LYS A 188 5.89 18.10 3.96
CA LYS A 188 5.07 19.25 4.40
C LYS A 188 3.91 18.77 5.28
N GLU A 189 3.29 17.65 4.93
CA GLU A 189 2.17 17.03 5.64
C GLU A 189 2.68 16.01 6.66
N THR A 190 3.11 16.51 7.81
CA THR A 190 3.67 15.69 8.90
C THR A 190 2.69 14.68 9.50
N CYS A 191 1.38 14.81 9.26
CA CYS A 191 0.40 13.82 9.70
C CYS A 191 0.50 12.47 8.99
N TYR A 192 1.27 12.35 7.90
CA TYR A 192 1.61 11.04 7.31
C TYR A 192 2.74 10.31 8.05
N CYS A 193 3.27 10.89 9.13
CA CYS A 193 4.41 10.36 9.88
C CYS A 193 3.98 9.98 11.31
N PRO A 194 3.29 8.83 11.51
CA PRO A 194 2.69 8.47 12.79
C PRO A 194 3.72 8.29 13.91
N HIS A 195 4.96 7.94 13.58
CA HIS A 195 6.07 7.79 14.53
C HIS A 195 6.87 9.09 14.78
N GLN A 196 6.29 10.26 14.47
CA GLN A 196 6.86 11.61 14.60
C GLN A 196 8.09 11.91 13.72
N THR A 197 8.89 10.92 13.36
CA THR A 197 9.99 11.07 12.40
C THR A 197 9.49 10.70 11.00
N CYS A 198 9.43 11.68 10.10
CA CYS A 198 9.14 11.41 8.70
C CYS A 198 10.35 10.77 7.99
N PRO A 199 10.12 9.84 7.04
CA PRO A 199 11.18 9.41 6.12
C PRO A 199 11.68 10.58 5.27
N ALA A 200 12.71 10.37 4.46
CA ALA A 200 13.15 11.37 3.50
C ALA A 200 12.02 11.75 2.52
N SER A 201 11.96 13.02 2.13
CA SER A 201 10.98 13.53 1.17
C SER A 201 10.98 12.68 -0.12
N GLY A 202 9.80 12.33 -0.60
CA GLY A 202 9.60 11.41 -1.73
C GLY A 202 9.17 10.00 -1.30
N VAL A 203 9.15 9.70 0.00
CA VAL A 203 8.73 8.40 0.55
C VAL A 203 7.63 8.61 1.60
N ARG A 204 6.68 7.69 1.68
CA ARG A 204 5.66 7.65 2.73
C ARG A 204 5.72 6.32 3.45
N ASP A 205 5.73 6.37 4.78
CA ASP A 205 5.57 5.19 5.63
C ASP A 205 4.10 4.72 5.57
N ILE A 206 3.90 3.48 5.11
CA ILE A 206 2.58 2.83 5.02
C ILE A 206 2.47 1.64 5.99
N SER A 207 3.42 1.49 6.91
CA SER A 207 3.47 0.38 7.86
C SER A 207 2.25 0.33 8.78
N ALA A 208 1.71 1.49 9.17
CA ALA A 208 0.46 1.59 9.92
C ALA A 208 -0.72 0.89 9.21
N CYS A 209 -0.71 0.87 7.87
CA CYS A 209 -1.76 0.20 7.10
C CYS A 209 -1.43 -1.24 6.71
N LYS A 210 -0.21 -1.48 6.21
CA LYS A 210 0.19 -2.80 5.71
C LYS A 210 0.72 -3.72 6.82
N ARG A 211 0.87 -3.22 8.05
CA ARG A 211 1.45 -3.93 9.21
C ARG A 211 2.83 -4.55 8.93
N ALA A 212 3.58 -3.90 8.04
CA ALA A 212 4.88 -4.31 7.54
C ALA A 212 5.75 -3.05 7.30
N PRO A 213 7.06 -3.09 7.60
CA PRO A 213 7.97 -1.98 7.35
C PRO A 213 8.19 -1.71 5.85
#